data_AF-A0A7J6U6L1-F1
#
_entry.id   AF-A0A7J6U6L1-F1
#
_cell.length_a   1.000
_cell.length_b   1.000
_cell.length_c   1.000
_cell.angle_alpha   90.00
_cell.angle_beta   90.00
_cell.angle_gamma   90.00
#
_symmetry.space_group_name_H-M   'P 1'
#
loop_
_entity.id
_entity.type
_entity.pdbx_description
1 polymer ?
#
loop_
_entity_poly.entity_id
_entity_poly.type
_entity_poly.pdbx_seq_one_letter_code
_entity_poly.pdbx_strand_id
1 'polypeptide(L)'
;AGVHPNTFVLEIPLFVPFRVCLVQDYGYSSAVYDAGADPRGNGSLLYFYGYRMDPPLYFFSQPRAVEKVDLADKSGLHGVMLQGGDISTQDLYPWDKGSLLNALAKKSK
;
A
#
# COMPACT_ATOMS: atom_id res chain seq x y z
N ALA A 1 -25.79 3.53 -10.45
CA ALA A 1 -25.41 4.69 -9.62
C ALA A 1 -25.34 6.01 -10.41
N GLY A 2 -25.03 6.05 -11.72
CA GLY A 2 -25.16 7.28 -12.54
C GLY A 2 -24.16 8.40 -12.23
N VAL A 3 -23.15 8.13 -11.40
CA VAL A 3 -22.11 9.08 -10.98
C VAL A 3 -21.03 9.19 -12.05
N HIS A 4 -20.54 10.41 -12.31
CA HIS A 4 -19.49 10.65 -13.30
C HIS A 4 -18.15 10.03 -12.85
N PRO A 5 -17.45 9.24 -13.70
CA PRO A 5 -16.20 8.55 -13.34
C PRO A 5 -15.13 9.45 -12.70
N ASN A 6 -14.93 10.65 -13.25
CA ASN A 6 -13.99 11.66 -12.75
C ASN A 6 -14.32 12.26 -11.36
N THR A 7 -15.27 11.68 -10.62
CA THR A 7 -15.53 12.03 -9.21
C THR A 7 -15.08 10.93 -8.25
N PHE A 8 -14.68 9.77 -8.77
CA PHE A 8 -14.18 8.66 -7.97
C PHE A 8 -12.66 8.73 -7.85
N VAL A 9 -12.16 8.38 -6.67
CA VAL A 9 -10.75 8.20 -6.38
C VAL A 9 -10.52 6.77 -5.92
N LEU A 10 -9.50 6.09 -6.45
CA LEU A 10 -9.13 4.75 -5.97
C LEU A 10 -8.22 4.86 -4.75
N GLU A 11 -8.67 4.31 -3.63
CA GLU A 11 -7.88 4.27 -2.41
C GLU A 11 -6.83 3.13 -2.45
N ILE A 12 -5.62 3.43 -2.00
CA ILE A 12 -4.50 2.50 -1.80
C ILE A 12 -4.32 2.32 -0.28
N PRO A 13 -4.56 1.12 0.26
CA PRO A 13 -4.36 0.84 1.68
C PRO A 13 -2.90 0.98 2.10
N LEU A 14 -2.68 1.50 3.31
CA LEU A 14 -1.35 1.63 3.94
C LEU A 14 -1.15 0.65 5.11
N PHE A 15 -1.88 -0.47 5.11
CA PHE A 15 -1.81 -1.46 6.17
C PHE A 15 -1.81 -2.89 5.63
N VAL A 16 -1.30 -3.79 6.46
CA VAL A 16 -1.33 -5.23 6.32
C VAL A 16 -2.50 -5.73 7.18
N PRO A 17 -3.61 -6.21 6.57
CA PRO A 17 -4.76 -6.70 7.33
C PRO A 17 -4.38 -7.94 8.14
N PHE A 18 -4.50 -7.85 9.47
CA PHE A 18 -4.34 -8.99 10.37
C PHE A 18 -5.72 -9.59 10.68
N ARG A 19 -6.09 -10.67 9.99
CA ARG A 19 -7.40 -11.33 10.21
C ARG A 19 -7.38 -12.43 11.27
N VAL A 20 -6.21 -12.83 11.78
CA VAL A 20 -6.03 -14.11 12.48
C VAL A 20 -5.73 -13.95 13.98
N CYS A 21 -5.33 -12.77 14.44
CA CYS A 21 -5.02 -12.52 15.84
C CYS A 21 -5.56 -11.14 16.24
N LEU A 22 -5.95 -10.96 17.51
CA LEU A 22 -6.52 -9.73 18.12
C LEU A 22 -5.56 -8.52 18.12
N VAL A 23 -4.60 -8.48 17.19
CA VAL A 23 -3.62 -7.43 17.02
C VAL A 23 -4.19 -6.44 16.00
N GLN A 24 -3.96 -5.15 16.23
CA GLN A 24 -4.34 -4.09 15.30
C GLN A 24 -3.69 -4.31 13.93
N ASP A 25 -4.33 -3.79 12.88
CA ASP A 25 -3.75 -3.76 11.54
C ASP A 25 -2.33 -3.20 11.58
N TYR A 26 -1.43 -3.82 10.82
CA TYR A 26 -0.01 -3.51 10.87
C TYR A 26 0.35 -2.52 9.75
N GLY A 27 1.05 -1.43 10.07
CA GLY A 27 1.38 -0.39 9.08
C GLY A 27 2.29 -0.89 7.95
N TYR A 28 2.16 -0.29 6.76
CA TYR A 28 3.05 -0.58 5.62
C TYR A 28 4.51 -0.22 5.94
N SER A 29 4.75 0.91 6.60
CA SER A 29 6.09 1.30 7.06
C SER A 29 6.74 0.23 7.95
N SER A 30 5.99 -0.32 8.90
CA SER A 30 6.45 -1.40 9.78
C SER A 30 6.65 -2.71 9.01
N ALA A 31 5.80 -3.03 8.03
CA ALA A 31 6.01 -4.19 7.16
C ALA A 31 7.36 -4.13 6.44
N VAL A 32 7.76 -2.94 5.99
CA VAL A 32 9.03 -2.72 5.28
C VAL A 32 10.21 -2.64 6.24
N TYR A 33 10.17 -1.79 7.27
CA TYR A 33 11.33 -1.56 8.15
C TYR A 33 11.52 -2.62 9.22
N ASP A 34 10.45 -2.99 9.93
CA ASP A 34 10.56 -3.88 11.09
C ASP A 34 10.56 -5.35 10.63
N ALA A 35 9.72 -5.67 9.66
CA ALA A 35 9.52 -7.03 9.19
C ALA A 35 10.28 -7.37 7.89
N GLY A 36 10.99 -6.40 7.32
CA GLY A 36 11.89 -6.60 6.18
C GLY A 36 11.20 -7.01 4.88
N ALA A 37 9.91 -6.70 4.72
CA ALA A 37 9.19 -6.99 3.50
C ALA A 37 9.76 -6.20 2.33
N ASP A 38 9.77 -6.80 1.13
CA ASP A 38 10.19 -6.11 -0.08
C ASP A 38 9.04 -5.24 -0.64
N PRO A 39 9.12 -3.89 -0.54
CA PRO A 39 8.09 -3.01 -1.06
C PRO A 39 7.97 -3.05 -2.59
N ARG A 40 8.99 -3.54 -3.30
CA ARG A 40 9.01 -3.69 -4.78
C ARG A 40 8.61 -5.08 -5.23
N GLY A 41 8.43 -6.01 -4.29
CA GLY A 41 8.06 -7.39 -4.57
C GLY A 41 6.56 -7.57 -4.81
N ASN A 42 6.11 -8.79 -4.53
CA ASN A 42 4.71 -9.20 -4.71
C ASN A 42 3.76 -8.67 -3.60
N GLY A 43 4.26 -7.93 -2.62
CA GLY A 43 3.45 -7.43 -1.50
C GLY A 43 3.11 -8.52 -0.48
N SER A 44 4.03 -9.47 -0.25
CA SER A 44 3.87 -10.51 0.77
C SER A 44 4.85 -10.33 1.91
N LEU A 45 4.35 -10.57 3.12
CA LEU A 45 5.10 -10.61 4.36
C LEU A 45 5.17 -12.07 4.82
N LEU A 46 6.34 -12.68 4.62
CA LEU A 46 6.59 -14.10 4.90
C LEU A 46 6.97 -14.35 6.36
N TYR A 47 7.53 -13.35 7.02
CA TYR A 47 8.01 -13.45 8.40
C TYR A 47 7.53 -12.26 9.21
N PHE A 48 7.09 -12.52 10.44
CA PHE A 48 6.64 -11.50 11.38
C PHE A 48 7.18 -11.83 12.78
N TYR A 49 7.97 -10.93 13.36
CA TYR A 49 8.69 -11.17 14.62
C TYR A 49 9.48 -12.50 14.65
N GLY A 50 10.08 -12.87 13.52
CA GLY A 50 10.84 -14.12 13.38
C GLY A 50 10.00 -15.38 13.16
N TYR A 51 8.67 -15.29 13.20
CA TYR A 51 7.77 -16.39 12.89
C TYR A 51 7.40 -16.38 11.40
N ARG A 52 7.48 -17.55 10.76
CA ARG A 52 6.98 -17.72 9.40
C ARG A 52 5.46 -17.65 9.42
N MET A 53 4.88 -16.80 8.57
CA MET A 53 3.44 -16.68 8.39
C MET A 53 2.95 -17.70 7.36
N ASP A 54 1.93 -18.49 7.71
CA ASP A 54 1.26 -19.41 6.79
C ASP A 54 -0.28 -19.37 7.03
N PRO A 55 -1.07 -18.78 6.12
CA PRO A 55 -0.65 -18.13 4.87
C PRO A 55 0.17 -16.85 5.14
N PRO A 56 0.96 -16.37 4.16
CA PRO A 56 1.64 -15.09 4.30
C PRO A 56 0.63 -13.95 4.40
N LEU A 57 1.04 -12.87 5.04
CA LEU A 57 0.23 -11.65 5.07
C LEU A 57 0.51 -10.84 3.82
N TYR A 58 -0.49 -10.08 3.37
CA TYR A 58 -0.39 -9.32 2.13
C TYR A 58 -0.59 -7.83 2.38
N PHE A 59 0.14 -7.03 1.63
CA PHE A 59 0.08 -5.58 1.67
C PHE A 59 0.20 -5.00 0.25
N PHE A 60 -0.11 -3.72 0.08
CA PHE A 60 0.03 -3.08 -1.21
C PHE A 60 1.51 -2.81 -1.53
N SER A 61 2.10 -3.54 -2.48
CA SER A 61 3.45 -3.23 -2.96
C SER A 61 3.46 -2.04 -3.92
N GLN A 62 4.64 -1.46 -4.14
CA GLN A 62 4.84 -0.35 -5.07
C GLN A 62 4.33 -0.68 -6.50
N PRO A 63 4.63 -1.87 -7.09
CA PRO A 63 4.06 -2.23 -8.39
C PRO A 63 2.53 -2.24 -8.38
N ARG A 64 1.89 -2.80 -7.34
CA ARG A 64 0.42 -2.85 -7.25
C ARG A 64 -0.19 -1.46 -7.05
N ALA A 65 0.47 -0.60 -6.29
CA ALA A 65 0.05 0.80 -6.13
C ALA A 65 0.12 1.56 -7.47
N VAL A 66 1.17 1.33 -8.26
CA VAL A 66 1.30 1.91 -9.61
C VAL A 66 0.24 1.37 -10.58
N GLU A 67 -0.05 0.07 -10.54
CA GLU A 67 -1.13 -0.53 -11.35
C GLU A 67 -2.51 0.11 -11.05
N LYS A 68 -2.74 0.58 -9.82
CA LYS A 68 -3.95 1.35 -9.49
C LYS A 68 -4.00 2.73 -10.13
N VAL A 69 -2.86 3.38 -10.36
CA VAL A 69 -2.79 4.62 -11.14
C VAL A 69 -3.19 4.33 -12.57
N ASP A 70 -2.61 3.31 -13.19
CA ASP A 70 -2.93 2.91 -14.57
C ASP A 70 -4.42 2.55 -14.72
N LEU A 71 -5.00 1.90 -13.71
CA LEU A 71 -6.43 1.60 -13.68
C LEU A 71 -7.28 2.87 -13.55
N ALA A 72 -6.90 3.82 -12.68
CA ALA A 72 -7.61 5.08 -12.52
C ALA A 72 -7.64 5.87 -13.83
N ASP A 73 -6.50 6.00 -14.50
CA ASP A 73 -6.37 6.69 -15.77
C ASP A 73 -7.21 6.02 -16.86
N LYS A 74 -7.07 4.70 -16.99
CA LYS A 74 -7.83 3.91 -17.99
C LYS A 74 -9.34 3.99 -17.79
N SER A 75 -9.80 4.12 -16.54
CA SER A 75 -11.21 4.21 -16.19
C SER A 75 -11.76 5.63 -16.15
N GLY A 76 -10.95 6.66 -16.45
CA GLY A 76 -11.35 8.06 -16.42
C GLY A 76 -11.74 8.53 -15.01
N LEU A 77 -11.12 7.95 -13.99
CA LEU A 77 -11.32 8.33 -12.60
C LEU A 77 -10.53 9.61 -12.28
N HIS A 78 -10.83 10.24 -11.14
CA HIS A 78 -10.13 11.45 -10.71
C HIS A 78 -8.66 11.19 -10.38
N GLY A 79 -8.36 9.99 -9.88
CA GLY A 79 -7.00 9.56 -9.57
C GLY A 79 -6.97 8.51 -8.46
N VAL A 80 -5.84 8.47 -7.75
CA VAL A 80 -5.64 7.59 -6.59
C VAL A 80 -5.39 8.41 -5.33
N MET A 81 -5.74 7.85 -4.17
CA MET A 81 -5.34 8.38 -2.86
C MET A 81 -4.63 7.29 -2.07
N LEU A 82 -3.64 7.67 -1.28
CA LEU A 82 -3.20 6.83 -0.18
C LEU A 82 -4.22 6.97 0.95
N GLN A 83 -4.58 5.85 1.58
CA GLN A 83 -5.46 5.86 2.73
C GLN A 83 -4.95 6.83 3.80
N GLY A 84 -5.84 7.66 4.34
CA GLY A 84 -5.51 8.62 5.40
C GLY A 84 -5.36 7.95 6.76
N GLY A 85 -4.53 8.55 7.63
CA GLY A 85 -4.22 8.08 8.97
C GLY A 85 -2.98 8.77 9.51
N ASP A 86 -2.48 8.34 10.68
CA ASP A 86 -1.22 8.89 11.21
C ASP A 86 -0.06 8.45 10.30
N ILE A 87 0.43 9.40 9.49
CA ILE A 87 1.53 9.23 8.52
C ILE A 87 2.77 8.60 9.16
N SER A 88 3.03 8.87 10.44
CA SER A 88 4.19 8.31 11.15
C SER A 88 4.08 6.79 11.37
N THR A 89 2.89 6.22 11.15
CA THR A 89 2.58 4.80 11.39
C THR A 89 2.19 4.03 10.13
N GLN A 90 2.15 4.67 8.94
CA GLN A 90 1.50 4.07 7.77
C GLN A 90 2.36 3.99 6.50
N ASP A 91 2.98 5.07 5.98
CA ASP A 91 3.96 4.98 4.86
C ASP A 91 5.38 5.34 5.33
N LEU A 92 6.39 5.09 4.49
CA LEU A 92 7.75 5.59 4.68
C LEU A 92 7.85 7.08 4.32
N TYR A 93 8.96 7.72 4.71
CA TYR A 93 9.21 9.11 4.34
C TYR A 93 9.15 9.31 2.80
N PRO A 94 8.70 10.47 2.30
CA PRO A 94 8.53 10.69 0.86
C PRO A 94 9.80 10.55 0.02
N TRP A 95 10.98 10.68 0.62
CA TRP A 95 12.27 10.47 -0.03
C TRP A 95 12.78 9.03 0.05
N ASP A 96 12.12 8.15 0.81
CA ASP A 96 12.49 6.75 0.87
C ASP A 96 12.14 6.04 -0.45
N LYS A 97 13.06 5.21 -0.94
CA LYS A 97 12.86 4.44 -2.17
C LYS A 97 11.87 3.27 -1.99
N GLY A 98 11.48 2.96 -0.76
CA GLY A 98 10.43 2.01 -0.40
C GLY A 98 9.05 2.66 -0.22
N SER A 99 8.94 3.99 -0.13
CA SER A 99 7.65 4.67 0.07
C SER A 99 6.68 4.43 -1.09
N LEU A 100 5.39 4.24 -0.78
CA LEU A 100 4.33 4.21 -1.79
C LEU A 100 4.13 5.59 -2.41
N LEU A 101 4.13 6.66 -1.61
CA LEU A 101 4.06 8.03 -2.12
C LEU A 101 5.19 8.33 -3.11
N ASN A 102 6.42 7.91 -2.80
CA ASN A 102 7.56 8.09 -3.70
C ASN A 102 7.37 7.35 -5.04
N ALA A 103 6.84 6.12 -5.00
CA ALA A 103 6.57 5.34 -6.20
C ALA A 103 5.48 5.98 -7.08
N LEU A 104 4.39 6.44 -6.46
CA LEU A 104 3.31 7.13 -7.16
C LEU A 104 3.77 8.44 -7.80
N ALA A 105 4.53 9.26 -7.05
CA ALA A 105 5.05 10.53 -7.56
C ALA A 105 6.00 10.37 -8.76
N LYS A 106 6.70 9.23 -8.86
CA LYS A 106 7.56 8.90 -10.01
C LYS A 106 6.78 8.46 -11.24
N LYS A 107 5.61 7.82 -11.05
CA LYS A 107 4.72 7.40 -12.15
C LYS A 107 4.02 8.60 -12.80
N SER A 108 3.74 9.66 -12.03
CA SER A 108 3.06 10.87 -12.53
C SER A 108 3.98 11.85 -13.29
N LYS A 109 5.26 11.51 -13.51
CA LYS A 109 6.19 12.29 -14.34
C LYS A 109 6.35 11.64 -15.71
#